data_AF-A0A944Y097-F1
#
_entry.id   AF-A0A944Y097-F1
#
_cell.length_a   1.000
_cell.length_b   1.000
_cell.length_c   1.000
_cell.angle_alpha   90.00
_cell.angle_beta   90.00
_cell.angle_gamma   90.00
#
_symmetry.space_group_name_H-M   'P 1'
#
loop_
_entity.id
_entity.type
_entity.pdbx_description
1 polymer ?
#
loop_
_entity_poly.entity_id
_entity_poly.type
_entity_poly.pdbx_seq_one_letter_code
_entity_poly.pdbx_strand_id
1 'polypeptide(L)'
;MKFPVVGLVVLTATVLFWSAGAGAQKKPLPPVVDVHTHLIGKPPVLPSAIKVAESFLARYPIEKMVLSHTPAGGKNVMYKFFALKRFLQGKDRFAFLGGGGSLNPMIHRHDADSGDHKNLVEEFDKIADTIILAGGAGYGEMSSLHISVMPGHEYNFQPADHPLFRRLADIAARHDVPIELHNDAVVGIFPAPRGLRHNDNPGNFPGTIKSLERLLAYNPKAKISWAHGGSDPLGEMTPRLILRMMDKYANLYMSLRINSGTGRASNLVFDGRGLDTDWSALLKRHPDRFFIGTDAMFVAPQIPKKGPAHKFAENNDTRYEDTARFLSLLPDDLALKIASGNAKRIYRLSPRAPAFAVPGPQGGAGQKKKFLAGVQIIATVTGNTLRFNAPSNGKSMRVYFGEGGQILLKAGNNKRAVQKRWFIKDGKFLCRTFGRKNKNHCTLVRPAPDGALLLFNKKLRYQAELLKGRQLGN
;
A
#
# COMPACT_ATOMS: atom_id res chain seq x y z
N MET A 1 -61.79 64.05 51.66
CA MET A 1 -60.60 63.19 51.58
C MET A 1 -61.06 61.75 51.76
N LYS A 2 -61.15 60.99 50.66
CA LYS A 2 -61.72 59.63 50.65
C LYS A 2 -60.68 58.68 50.06
N PHE A 3 -60.33 57.66 50.84
CA PHE A 3 -59.51 56.52 50.43
C PHE A 3 -60.31 55.61 49.47
N PRO A 4 -59.73 55.09 48.37
CA PRO A 4 -60.17 53.84 47.76
C PRO A 4 -59.19 52.73 48.21
N VAL A 5 -59.63 51.72 48.95
CA VAL A 5 -60.35 50.49 48.52
C VAL A 5 -59.58 49.69 47.46
N VAL A 6 -59.20 48.49 47.91
CA VAL A 6 -58.39 47.45 47.27
C VAL A 6 -59.09 46.86 46.04
N GLY A 7 -58.37 46.80 44.91
CA GLY A 7 -58.71 46.00 43.74
C GLY A 7 -57.67 44.90 43.55
N LEU A 8 -58.11 43.64 43.68
CA LEU A 8 -57.34 42.42 43.49
C LEU A 8 -56.90 42.29 42.01
N VAL A 9 -55.60 42.32 41.73
CA VAL A 9 -55.04 42.00 40.40
C VAL A 9 -54.47 40.59 40.44
N VAL A 10 -55.09 39.69 39.69
CA VAL A 10 -54.62 38.32 39.46
C VAL A 10 -53.45 38.36 38.47
N LEU A 11 -52.26 38.03 38.94
CA LEU A 11 -51.08 37.80 38.10
C LEU A 11 -51.15 36.40 37.48
N THR A 12 -51.55 36.30 36.21
CA THR A 12 -51.31 35.10 35.41
C THR A 12 -49.90 35.16 34.83
N ALA A 13 -48.98 34.42 35.44
CA ALA A 13 -47.65 34.19 34.91
C ALA A 13 -47.74 33.40 33.60
N THR A 14 -47.47 34.05 32.47
CA THR A 14 -47.33 33.36 31.18
C THR A 14 -45.91 32.81 31.13
N VAL A 15 -45.76 31.52 31.44
CA VAL A 15 -44.50 30.79 31.25
C VAL A 15 -44.33 30.55 29.76
N LEU A 16 -43.48 31.37 29.11
CA LEU A 16 -42.96 31.08 27.78
C LEU A 16 -42.03 29.88 27.88
N PHE A 17 -42.53 28.69 27.53
CA PHE A 17 -41.70 27.53 27.26
C PHE A 17 -40.89 27.78 25.98
N TRP A 18 -39.66 28.23 26.15
CA TRP A 18 -38.62 28.06 25.13
C TRP A 18 -38.27 26.58 25.08
N SER A 19 -38.77 25.87 24.08
CA SER A 19 -38.33 24.53 23.72
C SER A 19 -36.89 24.59 23.20
N ALA A 20 -35.91 24.57 24.11
CA ALA A 20 -34.54 24.23 23.78
C ALA A 20 -34.48 22.73 23.45
N GLY A 21 -33.95 22.39 22.28
CA GLY A 21 -33.61 21.00 21.95
C GLY A 21 -34.14 20.48 20.62
N ALA A 22 -34.05 21.26 19.53
CA ALA A 22 -33.82 20.63 18.24
C ALA A 22 -32.46 19.92 18.35
N GLY A 23 -32.47 18.61 18.58
CA GLY A 23 -31.26 17.80 18.62
C GLY A 23 -30.47 18.06 17.35
N ALA A 24 -29.29 18.66 17.47
CA ALA A 24 -28.37 18.83 16.37
C ALA A 24 -28.13 17.43 15.77
N GLN A 25 -28.74 17.17 14.62
CA GLN A 25 -28.58 15.91 13.92
C GLN A 25 -27.09 15.77 13.64
N LYS A 26 -26.41 14.81 14.30
CA LYS A 26 -24.98 14.58 14.12
C LYS A 26 -24.73 14.41 12.63
N LYS A 27 -24.04 15.38 12.04
CA LYS A 27 -23.71 15.38 10.62
C LYS A 27 -22.97 14.08 10.28
N PRO A 28 -23.34 13.37 9.20
CA PRO A 28 -22.65 12.16 8.83
C PRO A 28 -21.17 12.47 8.53
N LEU A 29 -20.28 11.67 9.12
CA LEU A 29 -18.84 11.81 8.89
C LEU A 29 -18.48 11.49 7.43
N PRO A 30 -17.48 12.18 6.85
CA PRO A 30 -17.02 11.87 5.51
C PRO A 30 -16.47 10.43 5.44
N PRO A 31 -16.73 9.69 4.36
CA PRO A 31 -16.20 8.34 4.22
C PRO A 31 -14.67 8.37 4.11
N VAL A 32 -14.03 7.38 4.71
CA VAL A 32 -12.57 7.31 4.86
C VAL A 32 -11.93 6.50 3.74
N VAL A 33 -10.85 7.02 3.16
CA VAL A 33 -9.89 6.23 2.39
C VAL A 33 -8.68 5.98 3.28
N ASP A 34 -8.53 4.74 3.73
CA ASP A 34 -7.45 4.32 4.61
C ASP A 34 -6.25 3.87 3.77
N VAL A 35 -5.15 4.62 3.80
CA VAL A 35 -3.99 4.38 2.92
C VAL A 35 -2.97 3.39 3.49
N HIS A 36 -3.17 2.92 4.72
CA HIS A 36 -2.18 2.11 5.43
C HIS A 36 -2.85 1.00 6.24
N THR A 37 -2.93 -0.19 5.63
CA THR A 37 -3.52 -1.37 6.27
C THR A 37 -2.82 -2.66 5.83
N HIS A 38 -2.85 -3.69 6.66
CA HIS A 38 -2.11 -4.93 6.43
C HIS A 38 -3.01 -6.16 6.45
N LEU A 39 -2.77 -7.07 5.50
CA LEU A 39 -3.24 -8.45 5.60
C LEU A 39 -2.17 -9.30 6.27
N ILE A 40 -2.56 -10.12 7.23
CA ILE A 40 -1.65 -11.01 7.94
C ILE A 40 -1.93 -12.45 7.51
N GLY A 41 -0.88 -13.10 6.98
CA GLY A 41 -0.91 -14.50 6.58
C GLY A 41 -0.21 -14.79 5.25
N LYS A 42 0.17 -16.05 5.05
CA LYS A 42 0.74 -16.54 3.79
C LYS A 42 -0.37 -16.72 2.73
N PRO A 43 -0.03 -16.80 1.43
CA PRO A 43 -1.03 -16.82 0.35
C PRO A 43 -2.21 -17.80 0.50
N PRO A 44 -2.06 -19.01 1.06
CA PRO A 44 -3.20 -19.92 1.26
C PRO A 44 -4.30 -19.38 2.17
N VAL A 45 -3.97 -18.49 3.12
CA VAL A 45 -4.91 -17.96 4.11
C VAL A 45 -5.30 -16.50 3.87
N LEU A 46 -4.64 -15.80 2.93
CA LEU A 46 -4.97 -14.42 2.58
C LEU A 46 -6.45 -14.20 2.18
N PRO A 47 -7.13 -15.12 1.45
CA PRO A 47 -8.56 -14.95 1.20
C PRO A 47 -9.40 -14.81 2.48
N SER A 48 -9.01 -15.47 3.57
CA SER A 48 -9.70 -15.37 4.86
C SER A 48 -9.40 -14.04 5.56
N ALA A 49 -8.15 -13.56 5.50
CA ALA A 49 -7.81 -12.22 6.00
C ALA A 49 -8.59 -11.12 5.25
N ILE A 50 -8.74 -11.26 3.92
CA ILE A 50 -9.55 -10.34 3.10
C ILE A 50 -11.01 -10.36 3.55
N LYS A 51 -11.59 -11.52 3.84
CA LYS A 51 -12.96 -11.59 4.39
C LYS A 51 -13.11 -10.84 5.71
N VAL A 52 -12.10 -10.90 6.58
CA VAL A 52 -12.08 -10.10 7.83
C VAL A 52 -12.07 -8.61 7.52
N ALA A 53 -11.25 -8.16 6.56
CA ALA A 53 -11.23 -6.78 6.11
C ALA A 53 -12.56 -6.35 5.46
N GLU A 54 -13.20 -7.21 4.67
CA GLU A 54 -14.53 -6.96 4.09
C GLU A 54 -15.61 -6.80 5.16
N SER A 55 -15.59 -7.64 6.20
CA SER A 55 -16.49 -7.48 7.36
C SER A 55 -16.23 -6.17 8.10
N PHE A 56 -14.97 -5.73 8.19
CA PHE A 56 -14.62 -4.44 8.78
C PHE A 56 -15.16 -3.26 7.94
N LEU A 57 -14.97 -3.32 6.62
CA LEU A 57 -15.53 -2.38 5.65
C LEU A 57 -17.08 -2.30 5.68
N ALA A 58 -17.77 -3.34 6.13
CA ALA A 58 -19.23 -3.33 6.27
C ALA A 58 -19.71 -2.64 7.55
N ARG A 59 -18.88 -2.58 8.60
CA ARG A 59 -19.21 -1.96 9.90
C ARG A 59 -18.93 -0.46 9.95
N TYR A 60 -17.98 0.01 9.15
CA TYR A 60 -17.45 1.37 9.22
C TYR A 60 -17.55 2.09 7.86
N PRO A 61 -17.78 3.43 7.83
CA PRO A 61 -17.84 4.21 6.60
C PRO A 61 -16.46 4.41 5.97
N ILE A 62 -15.83 3.32 5.55
CA ILE A 62 -14.55 3.30 4.85
C ILE A 62 -14.84 3.08 3.37
N GLU A 63 -14.58 4.08 2.54
CA GLU A 63 -14.78 3.95 1.10
C GLU A 63 -13.80 2.94 0.48
N LYS A 64 -12.53 2.99 0.90
CA LYS A 64 -11.46 2.19 0.31
C LYS A 64 -10.33 1.93 1.31
N MET A 65 -9.76 0.73 1.26
CA MET A 65 -8.53 0.37 1.96
C MET A 65 -7.39 0.16 0.97
N VAL A 66 -6.23 0.74 1.26
CA VAL A 66 -4.99 0.47 0.54
C VAL A 66 -4.18 -0.51 1.37
N LEU A 67 -3.98 -1.70 0.80
CA LEU A 67 -3.31 -2.82 1.45
C LEU A 67 -1.83 -2.85 1.12
N SER A 68 -0.99 -2.98 2.14
CA SER A 68 0.44 -3.16 1.99
C SER A 68 0.92 -4.36 2.84
N HIS A 69 2.07 -4.92 2.46
CA HIS A 69 2.74 -5.89 3.33
C HIS A 69 3.33 -5.11 4.52
N THR A 70 3.33 -5.70 5.72
CA THR A 70 4.04 -5.13 6.88
C THR A 70 5.53 -4.92 6.57
N PRO A 71 6.26 -4.07 7.29
CA PRO A 71 7.69 -3.90 7.06
C PRO A 71 8.41 -5.24 7.18
N ALA A 72 9.20 -5.59 6.18
CA ALA A 72 9.95 -6.83 6.16
C ALA A 72 11.38 -6.58 5.67
N GLY A 73 12.37 -6.77 6.54
CA GLY A 73 13.79 -6.69 6.21
C GLY A 73 14.33 -7.96 5.56
N GLY A 74 13.46 -8.95 5.35
CA GLY A 74 13.73 -10.13 4.54
C GLY A 74 13.68 -11.46 5.28
N LYS A 75 13.56 -11.48 6.61
CA LYS A 75 13.43 -12.72 7.41
C LYS A 75 11.99 -13.24 7.49
N ASN A 76 10.98 -12.37 7.36
CA ASN A 76 9.55 -12.74 7.56
C ASN A 76 8.61 -12.27 6.44
N VAL A 77 9.02 -12.38 5.18
CA VAL A 77 8.15 -12.04 4.05
C VAL A 77 6.99 -13.06 3.96
N MET A 78 5.77 -12.62 4.28
CA MET A 78 4.56 -13.44 4.21
C MET A 78 4.06 -13.61 2.78
N TYR A 79 4.12 -12.53 1.99
CA TYR A 79 3.71 -12.53 0.58
C TYR A 79 4.35 -11.36 -0.19
N LYS A 80 4.24 -11.42 -1.52
CA LYS A 80 4.62 -10.33 -2.43
C LYS A 80 3.37 -9.73 -3.08
N PHE A 81 3.53 -8.62 -3.78
CA PHE A 81 2.42 -7.88 -4.41
C PHE A 81 1.58 -8.73 -5.39
N PHE A 82 2.12 -9.79 -5.99
CA PHE A 82 1.36 -10.70 -6.86
C PHE A 82 0.18 -11.37 -6.14
N ALA A 83 0.34 -11.67 -4.85
CA ALA A 83 -0.74 -12.24 -4.04
C ALA A 83 -1.88 -11.21 -3.88
N LEU A 84 -1.55 -9.95 -3.58
CA LEU A 84 -2.54 -8.87 -3.51
C LEU A 84 -3.23 -8.65 -4.85
N LYS A 85 -2.47 -8.53 -5.95
CA LYS A 85 -3.03 -8.45 -7.31
C LYS A 85 -4.04 -9.57 -7.59
N ARG A 86 -3.68 -10.81 -7.25
CA ARG A 86 -4.53 -11.98 -7.50
C ARG A 86 -5.81 -11.95 -6.67
N PHE A 87 -5.70 -11.72 -5.37
CA PHE A 87 -6.84 -11.88 -4.45
C PHE A 87 -7.74 -10.64 -4.37
N LEU A 88 -7.24 -9.48 -4.79
CA LEU A 88 -8.02 -8.23 -4.86
C LEU A 88 -8.65 -8.00 -6.24
N GLN A 89 -8.45 -8.90 -7.21
CA GLN A 89 -9.05 -8.77 -8.53
C GLN A 89 -10.58 -8.70 -8.43
N GLY A 90 -11.17 -7.63 -8.97
CA GLY A 90 -12.62 -7.39 -8.95
C GLY A 90 -13.15 -6.88 -7.61
N LYS A 91 -12.29 -6.42 -6.69
CA LYS A 91 -12.69 -5.85 -5.40
C LYS A 91 -12.41 -4.35 -5.36
N ASP A 92 -13.37 -3.54 -5.80
CA ASP A 92 -13.17 -2.10 -6.00
C ASP A 92 -12.93 -1.28 -4.72
N ARG A 93 -13.32 -1.81 -3.56
CA ARG A 93 -13.05 -1.19 -2.25
C ARG A 93 -11.62 -1.42 -1.73
N PHE A 94 -10.78 -2.11 -2.50
CA PHE A 94 -9.38 -2.30 -2.17
C PHE A 94 -8.46 -1.75 -3.26
N ALA A 95 -7.32 -1.22 -2.82
CA ALA A 95 -6.14 -0.99 -3.63
C ALA A 95 -4.94 -1.64 -2.93
N PHE A 96 -3.77 -1.65 -3.57
CA PHE A 96 -2.57 -2.16 -2.91
C PHE A 96 -1.32 -1.34 -3.22
N LEU A 97 -0.39 -1.34 -2.28
CA LEU A 97 0.99 -0.96 -2.48
C LEU A 97 1.85 -2.22 -2.60
N GLY A 98 2.81 -2.21 -3.50
CA GLY A 98 3.82 -3.27 -3.60
C GLY A 98 5.15 -2.78 -3.03
N GLY A 99 6.11 -3.69 -2.82
CA GLY A 99 7.45 -3.29 -2.37
C GLY A 99 7.78 -3.79 -0.97
N GLY A 100 6.86 -3.73 0.00
CA GLY A 100 7.15 -4.18 1.38
C GLY A 100 7.60 -5.64 1.48
N GLY A 101 7.03 -6.54 0.67
CA GLY A 101 7.47 -7.94 0.59
C GLY A 101 8.52 -8.24 -0.49
N SER A 102 8.95 -7.25 -1.28
CA SER A 102 9.83 -7.46 -2.45
C SER A 102 11.02 -6.51 -2.51
N LEU A 103 10.77 -5.21 -2.65
CA LEU A 103 11.81 -4.18 -2.74
C LEU A 103 12.44 -3.90 -1.37
N ASN A 104 11.64 -3.85 -0.31
CA ASN A 104 12.12 -3.58 1.04
C ASN A 104 13.15 -4.62 1.53
N PRO A 105 12.93 -5.95 1.36
CA PRO A 105 13.96 -6.94 1.60
C PRO A 105 15.24 -6.75 0.77
N MET A 106 15.15 -6.21 -0.45
CA MET A 106 16.36 -5.91 -1.24
C MET A 106 17.14 -4.77 -0.61
N ILE A 107 16.46 -3.72 -0.14
CA ILE A 107 17.10 -2.59 0.56
C ILE A 107 17.80 -3.08 1.83
N HIS A 108 17.15 -3.90 2.66
CA HIS A 108 17.73 -4.33 3.94
C HIS A 108 18.76 -5.46 3.86
N ARG A 109 18.90 -6.15 2.72
CA ARG A 109 19.90 -7.21 2.53
C ARG A 109 21.20 -6.73 1.91
N HIS A 110 21.21 -5.53 1.35
CA HIS A 110 22.35 -4.98 0.65
C HIS A 110 22.77 -3.70 1.35
N ASP A 111 23.99 -3.70 1.90
CA ASP A 111 24.60 -2.46 2.37
C ASP A 111 24.86 -1.56 1.16
N ALA A 112 24.80 -0.24 1.39
CA ALA A 112 24.96 0.77 0.33
C ALA A 112 26.25 0.60 -0.48
N ASP A 113 27.25 -0.07 0.09
CA ASP A 113 28.63 -0.22 -0.43
C ASP A 113 28.96 -1.64 -0.92
N SER A 114 27.99 -2.55 -1.06
CA SER A 114 28.26 -3.99 -1.27
C SER A 114 28.81 -4.39 -2.65
N GLY A 115 29.19 -3.45 -3.52
CA GLY A 115 29.97 -3.67 -4.76
C GLY A 115 29.23 -4.36 -5.93
N ASP A 116 28.22 -5.18 -5.68
CA ASP A 116 27.47 -5.92 -6.72
C ASP A 116 26.26 -5.14 -7.24
N HIS A 117 26.53 -3.99 -7.88
CA HIS A 117 25.48 -3.00 -8.12
C HIS A 117 24.63 -3.24 -9.36
N LYS A 118 25.19 -3.71 -10.49
CA LYS A 118 24.46 -3.64 -11.77
C LYS A 118 23.26 -4.59 -11.84
N ASN A 119 23.45 -5.86 -11.51
CA ASN A 119 22.38 -6.87 -11.58
C ASN A 119 21.29 -6.61 -10.54
N LEU A 120 21.69 -6.23 -9.32
CA LEU A 120 20.76 -5.86 -8.25
C LEU A 120 19.86 -4.70 -8.66
N VAL A 121 20.46 -3.66 -9.24
CA VAL A 121 19.78 -2.46 -9.68
C VAL A 121 18.81 -2.74 -10.83
N GLU A 122 19.22 -3.53 -11.83
CA GLU A 122 18.33 -3.92 -12.94
C GLU A 122 17.14 -4.76 -12.44
N GLU A 123 17.37 -5.66 -11.48
CA GLU A 123 16.30 -6.44 -10.86
C GLU A 123 15.36 -5.55 -10.03
N PHE A 124 15.91 -4.61 -9.25
CA PHE A 124 15.13 -3.69 -8.42
C PHE A 124 14.17 -2.86 -9.27
N ASP A 125 14.67 -2.24 -10.34
CA ASP A 125 13.87 -1.45 -11.28
C ASP A 125 12.76 -2.28 -11.90
N LYS A 126 13.11 -3.49 -12.36
CA LYS A 126 12.16 -4.39 -12.99
C LYS A 126 11.04 -4.77 -12.03
N ILE A 127 11.34 -5.05 -10.77
CA ILE A 127 10.33 -5.35 -9.76
C ILE A 127 9.45 -4.11 -9.49
N ALA A 128 10.07 -2.94 -9.34
CA ALA A 128 9.37 -1.68 -9.07
C ALA A 128 8.41 -1.30 -10.22
N ASP A 129 8.84 -1.40 -11.47
CA ASP A 129 7.98 -1.19 -12.64
C ASP A 129 6.86 -2.25 -12.71
N THR A 130 7.16 -3.51 -12.38
CA THR A 130 6.16 -4.60 -12.40
C THR A 130 5.05 -4.38 -11.37
N ILE A 131 5.35 -3.79 -10.20
CA ILE A 131 4.35 -3.46 -9.18
C ILE A 131 3.28 -2.51 -9.76
N ILE A 132 3.71 -1.43 -10.42
CA ILE A 132 2.79 -0.42 -10.98
C ILE A 132 2.02 -0.99 -12.17
N LEU A 133 2.69 -1.76 -13.05
CA LEU A 133 2.02 -2.45 -14.16
C LEU A 133 1.02 -3.50 -13.70
N ALA A 134 1.21 -4.07 -12.52
CA ALA A 134 0.25 -4.98 -11.90
C ALA A 134 -0.97 -4.26 -11.29
N GLY A 135 -1.01 -2.93 -11.32
CA GLY A 135 -2.10 -2.11 -10.78
C GLY A 135 -1.84 -1.58 -9.38
N GLY A 136 -0.61 -1.66 -8.86
CA GLY A 136 -0.26 -1.06 -7.58
C GLY A 136 -0.49 0.47 -7.59
N ALA A 137 -1.04 0.99 -6.50
CA ALA A 137 -1.29 2.42 -6.31
C ALA A 137 -0.01 3.19 -5.93
N GLY A 138 1.07 2.48 -5.64
CA GLY A 138 2.37 3.03 -5.23
C GLY A 138 3.24 1.95 -4.59
N TYR A 139 4.20 2.40 -3.79
CA TYR A 139 5.16 1.53 -3.11
C TYR A 139 4.95 1.57 -1.60
N GLY A 140 4.92 0.40 -0.95
CA GLY A 140 4.68 0.30 0.47
C GLY A 140 4.51 -1.14 0.99
N GLU A 141 4.59 -1.35 2.30
CA GLU A 141 5.22 -0.40 3.22
C GLU A 141 6.75 -0.55 3.09
N MET A 142 7.45 0.56 2.85
CA MET A 142 8.90 0.57 2.80
C MET A 142 9.43 1.07 4.15
N SER A 143 10.52 0.52 4.69
CA SER A 143 11.04 0.91 6.01
C SER A 143 12.46 1.46 5.93
N SER A 144 12.65 2.68 6.42
CA SER A 144 13.98 3.22 6.73
C SER A 144 14.39 2.77 8.13
N LEU A 145 13.69 3.25 9.17
CA LEU A 145 13.78 2.71 10.54
C LEU A 145 12.42 2.18 10.95
N HIS A 146 12.36 0.92 11.35
CA HIS A 146 11.21 0.27 11.96
C HIS A 146 11.63 -0.31 13.31
N ILE A 147 11.15 0.31 14.39
CA ILE A 147 11.47 -0.05 15.77
C ILE A 147 10.60 -1.22 16.20
N SER A 148 11.23 -2.20 16.85
CA SER A 148 10.48 -3.27 17.50
C SER A 148 9.76 -2.74 18.75
N VAL A 149 8.44 -2.56 18.72
CA VAL A 149 7.68 -2.02 19.88
C VAL A 149 7.21 -3.08 20.87
N MET A 150 7.27 -4.37 20.52
CA MET A 150 6.94 -5.49 21.41
C MET A 150 7.63 -6.80 20.98
N PRO A 151 7.76 -7.82 21.86
CA PRO A 151 8.32 -9.12 21.51
C PRO A 151 7.66 -9.77 20.27
N GLY A 152 8.49 -10.27 19.35
CA GLY A 152 8.08 -10.77 18.03
C GLY A 152 7.83 -9.72 16.94
N HIS A 153 7.87 -8.41 17.25
CA HIS A 153 7.80 -7.32 16.25
C HIS A 153 9.18 -7.14 15.60
N GLU A 154 9.24 -7.02 14.27
CA GLU A 154 10.54 -6.94 13.57
C GLU A 154 11.25 -5.60 13.85
N TYR A 155 12.59 -5.62 13.91
CA TYR A 155 13.42 -4.42 13.83
C TYR A 155 14.11 -4.37 12.47
N ASN A 156 14.12 -3.21 11.83
CA ASN A 156 14.73 -3.02 10.52
C ASN A 156 15.33 -1.63 10.42
N PHE A 157 16.57 -1.54 9.90
CA PHE A 157 17.19 -0.25 9.62
C PHE A 157 17.97 -0.24 8.31
N GLN A 158 17.72 0.76 7.48
CA GLN A 158 18.59 1.28 6.43
C GLN A 158 18.30 2.78 6.31
N PRO A 159 19.29 3.67 6.11
CA PRO A 159 19.03 5.10 6.03
C PRO A 159 18.12 5.42 4.83
N ALA A 160 17.19 6.36 5.00
CA ALA A 160 16.24 6.73 3.95
C ALA A 160 16.92 7.23 2.65
N ASP A 161 18.16 7.70 2.71
CA ASP A 161 18.93 8.09 1.53
C ASP A 161 19.78 6.97 0.92
N HIS A 162 19.52 5.72 1.28
CA HIS A 162 20.10 4.53 0.66
C HIS A 162 19.97 4.60 -0.88
N PRO A 163 20.97 4.14 -1.67
CA PRO A 163 20.92 4.23 -3.13
C PRO A 163 19.66 3.64 -3.77
N LEU A 164 19.15 2.52 -3.24
CA LEU A 164 17.91 1.91 -3.71
C LEU A 164 16.65 2.71 -3.31
N PHE A 165 16.65 3.45 -2.21
CA PHE A 165 15.56 4.39 -1.89
C PHE A 165 15.55 5.57 -2.86
N ARG A 166 16.72 6.15 -3.14
CA ARG A 166 16.88 7.22 -4.14
C ARG A 166 16.39 6.76 -5.52
N ARG A 167 16.77 5.54 -5.91
CA ARG A 167 16.30 4.94 -7.16
C ARG A 167 14.79 4.69 -7.16
N LEU A 168 14.22 4.22 -6.05
CA LEU A 168 12.77 4.08 -5.93
C LEU A 168 12.06 5.44 -6.05
N ALA A 169 12.64 6.51 -5.50
CA ALA A 169 12.11 7.87 -5.65
C ALA A 169 12.05 8.30 -7.12
N ASP A 170 13.09 8.03 -7.92
CA ASP A 170 13.07 8.29 -9.36
C ASP A 170 11.98 7.51 -10.10
N ILE A 171 11.84 6.23 -9.77
CA ILE A 171 10.82 5.36 -10.38
C ILE A 171 9.41 5.83 -9.99
N ALA A 172 9.19 6.14 -8.72
CA ALA A 172 7.91 6.64 -8.21
C ALA A 172 7.53 7.98 -8.85
N ALA A 173 8.49 8.89 -9.00
CA ALA A 173 8.31 10.15 -9.71
C ALA A 173 7.94 9.94 -11.19
N ARG A 174 8.60 9.00 -11.90
CA ARG A 174 8.24 8.68 -13.30
C ARG A 174 6.83 8.14 -13.45
N HIS A 175 6.36 7.35 -12.50
CA HIS A 175 5.00 6.76 -12.52
C HIS A 175 3.93 7.67 -11.89
N ASP A 176 4.36 8.77 -11.27
CA ASP A 176 3.50 9.70 -10.53
C ASP A 176 2.68 8.99 -9.41
N VAL A 177 3.37 8.16 -8.61
CA VAL A 177 2.80 7.38 -7.50
C VAL A 177 3.59 7.65 -6.20
N PRO A 178 2.97 7.49 -5.02
CA PRO A 178 3.66 7.70 -3.76
C PRO A 178 4.52 6.51 -3.33
N ILE A 179 5.50 6.80 -2.47
CA ILE A 179 6.18 5.82 -1.62
C ILE A 179 5.67 6.05 -0.19
N GLU A 180 5.04 5.03 0.38
CA GLU A 180 4.74 4.99 1.80
C GLU A 180 5.96 4.47 2.57
N LEU A 181 6.47 5.32 3.46
CA LEU A 181 7.72 5.11 4.18
C LEU A 181 7.46 5.06 5.70
N HIS A 182 7.69 3.90 6.29
CA HIS A 182 7.94 3.75 7.72
C HIS A 182 9.31 4.34 8.04
N ASN A 183 9.32 5.37 8.86
CA ASN A 183 10.56 5.92 9.38
C ASN A 183 10.31 6.45 10.79
N ASP A 184 10.58 5.64 11.81
CA ASP A 184 10.49 6.12 13.18
C ASP A 184 11.47 7.30 13.36
N ALA A 185 10.97 8.40 13.93
CA ALA A 185 11.73 9.64 14.03
C ALA A 185 12.82 9.51 15.08
N VAL A 186 14.05 9.85 14.69
CA VAL A 186 15.19 9.99 15.60
C VAL A 186 16.00 11.19 15.09
N VAL A 187 15.99 12.32 15.80
CA VAL A 187 16.66 13.54 15.33
C VAL A 187 18.18 13.40 15.35
N GLY A 188 18.70 12.76 16.40
CA GLY A 188 20.12 12.49 16.63
C GLY A 188 20.37 11.01 16.89
N ILE A 189 21.24 10.69 17.84
CA ILE A 189 21.35 9.32 18.38
C ILE A 189 20.45 9.26 19.61
N PHE A 190 19.62 8.22 19.72
CA PHE A 190 18.67 8.09 20.82
C PHE A 190 18.89 6.78 21.60
N PRO A 191 19.24 6.83 22.91
CA PRO A 191 19.40 5.63 23.72
C PRO A 191 18.09 4.85 23.82
N ALA A 192 18.11 3.56 23.48
CA ALA A 192 16.90 2.75 23.49
C ALA A 192 16.32 2.64 24.92
N PRO A 193 15.06 3.09 25.14
CA PRO A 193 14.36 2.92 26.40
C PRO A 193 14.32 1.45 26.81
N ARG A 194 14.38 1.15 28.11
CA ARG A 194 14.42 -0.25 28.62
C ARG A 194 13.31 -1.12 28.02
N GLY A 195 12.10 -0.58 27.89
CA GLY A 195 10.94 -1.27 27.34
C GLY A 195 10.97 -1.54 25.83
N LEU A 196 12.00 -1.08 25.12
CA LEU A 196 12.24 -1.31 23.70
C LEU A 196 13.53 -2.12 23.45
N ARG A 197 14.19 -2.65 24.49
CA ARG A 197 15.43 -3.44 24.33
C ARG A 197 15.12 -4.91 24.06
N HIS A 198 14.50 -5.21 22.91
CA HIS A 198 14.14 -6.55 22.47
C HIS A 198 14.17 -6.67 20.93
N ASN A 199 14.12 -7.90 20.42
CA ASN A 199 14.08 -8.25 18.99
C ASN A 199 15.05 -7.44 18.13
N ASP A 200 16.33 -7.45 18.53
CA ASP A 200 17.43 -6.81 17.80
C ASP A 200 17.38 -5.27 17.72
N ASN A 201 16.48 -4.60 18.46
CA ASN A 201 16.60 -3.16 18.64
C ASN A 201 17.99 -2.84 19.24
N PRO A 202 18.76 -1.91 18.64
CA PRO A 202 20.08 -1.56 19.12
C PRO A 202 20.00 -0.84 20.46
N GLY A 203 21.10 -0.83 21.22
CA GLY A 203 21.19 -0.04 22.45
C GLY A 203 21.03 1.47 22.22
N ASN A 204 21.32 1.93 21.01
CA ASN A 204 21.11 3.30 20.55
C ASN A 204 20.50 3.29 19.15
N PHE A 205 19.36 3.96 18.96
CA PHE A 205 18.77 4.13 17.64
C PHE A 205 19.54 5.20 16.83
N PRO A 206 19.80 4.94 15.54
CA PRO A 206 20.49 5.87 14.66
C PRO A 206 19.58 7.03 14.24
N GLY A 207 20.16 8.19 13.96
CA GLY A 207 19.42 9.36 13.49
C GLY A 207 18.83 9.16 12.10
N THR A 208 17.53 9.40 11.97
CA THR A 208 16.76 9.14 10.73
C THR A 208 16.35 10.41 9.99
N ILE A 209 16.27 11.55 10.68
CA ILE A 209 15.75 12.77 10.07
C ILE A 209 16.67 13.30 8.96
N LYS A 210 17.99 13.32 9.18
CA LYS A 210 18.94 13.80 8.16
C LYS A 210 18.94 12.95 6.88
N SER A 211 18.77 11.63 6.98
CA SER A 211 18.68 10.77 5.80
C SER A 211 17.34 10.95 5.08
N LEU A 212 16.24 11.13 5.81
CA LEU A 212 14.94 11.45 5.22
C LEU A 212 14.99 12.79 4.47
N GLU A 213 15.60 13.83 5.05
CA GLU A 213 15.82 15.12 4.39
C GLU A 213 16.60 14.98 3.07
N ARG A 214 17.66 14.16 3.05
CA ARG A 214 18.44 13.90 1.83
C ARG A 214 17.63 13.17 0.77
N LEU A 215 16.76 12.21 1.15
CA LEU A 215 15.84 11.57 0.22
C LEU A 215 14.82 12.57 -0.36
N LEU A 216 14.22 13.40 0.48
CA LEU A 216 13.24 14.40 0.06
C LEU A 216 13.84 15.43 -0.90
N ALA A 217 15.07 15.88 -0.63
CA ALA A 217 15.81 16.81 -1.49
C ALA A 217 16.29 16.16 -2.80
N TYR A 218 16.57 14.86 -2.80
CA TYR A 218 17.13 14.15 -3.95
C TYR A 218 16.23 14.23 -5.20
N ASN A 219 14.92 13.99 -5.03
CA ASN A 219 13.96 14.10 -6.12
C ASN A 219 12.65 14.76 -5.65
N PRO A 220 12.51 16.09 -5.84
CA PRO A 220 11.31 16.83 -5.43
C PRO A 220 10.01 16.43 -6.15
N LYS A 221 10.08 15.59 -7.20
CA LYS A 221 8.89 15.04 -7.86
C LYS A 221 8.39 13.75 -7.21
N ALA A 222 9.22 13.08 -6.41
CA ALA A 222 8.85 11.86 -5.72
C ALA A 222 7.98 12.20 -4.50
N LYS A 223 6.76 11.66 -4.43
CA LYS A 223 5.83 11.87 -3.31
C LYS A 223 6.15 10.86 -2.19
N ILE A 224 6.56 11.35 -1.03
CA ILE A 224 6.85 10.50 0.13
C ILE A 224 5.72 10.66 1.15
N SER A 225 5.00 9.58 1.45
CA SER A 225 4.04 9.52 2.55
C SER A 225 4.74 8.94 3.78
N TRP A 226 5.09 9.81 4.72
CA TRP A 226 5.71 9.40 5.98
C TRP A 226 4.64 8.82 6.90
N ALA A 227 4.80 7.56 7.29
CA ALA A 227 3.79 6.83 8.03
C ALA A 227 3.77 7.16 9.53
N HIS A 228 2.63 6.89 10.16
CA HIS A 228 2.37 6.94 11.61
C HIS A 228 2.42 8.33 12.26
N GLY A 229 2.13 9.39 11.50
CA GLY A 229 1.88 10.70 12.11
C GLY A 229 0.79 10.61 13.18
N GLY A 230 1.00 11.22 14.34
CA GLY A 230 0.05 11.16 15.45
C GLY A 230 0.22 9.96 16.38
N SER A 231 1.26 9.14 16.20
CA SER A 231 1.58 8.03 17.10
C SER A 231 3.04 7.59 16.97
N ASP A 232 3.86 7.99 17.93
CA ASP A 232 5.32 7.83 17.89
C ASP A 232 5.85 7.01 19.07
N PRO A 233 6.69 5.99 18.84
CA PRO A 233 7.28 5.18 19.91
C PRO A 233 8.33 5.90 20.77
N LEU A 234 8.96 6.98 20.28
CA LEU A 234 10.09 7.65 20.94
C LEU A 234 9.81 9.08 21.42
N GLY A 235 8.79 9.74 20.87
CA GLY A 235 8.46 11.14 21.20
C GLY A 235 9.18 12.19 20.35
N GLU A 236 10.00 11.78 19.38
CA GLU A 236 10.76 12.66 18.49
C GLU A 236 9.97 13.17 17.27
N MET A 237 8.92 12.46 16.83
CA MET A 237 8.03 12.83 15.70
C MET A 237 6.98 13.88 16.11
N THR A 238 7.44 15.02 16.60
CA THR A 238 6.58 16.11 17.10
C THR A 238 5.86 16.85 15.96
N PRO A 239 4.69 17.47 16.19
CA PRO A 239 4.04 18.36 15.22
C PRO A 239 4.97 19.45 14.70
N ARG A 240 5.83 20.01 15.56
CA ARG A 240 6.82 21.03 15.19
C ARG A 240 7.89 20.50 14.24
N LEU A 241 8.36 19.26 14.43
CA LEU A 241 9.28 18.61 13.50
C LEU A 241 8.61 18.43 12.14
N ILE A 242 7.39 17.88 12.13
CA ILE A 242 6.62 17.64 10.91
C ILE A 242 6.37 18.95 10.16
N LEU A 243 5.97 20.00 10.87
CA LEU A 243 5.76 21.34 10.31
C LEU A 243 7.02 21.84 9.60
N ARG A 244 8.18 21.81 10.27
CA ARG A 244 9.46 22.23 9.68
C ARG A 244 9.78 21.45 8.40
N MET A 245 9.53 20.15 8.40
CA MET A 245 9.82 19.30 7.25
C MET A 245 8.85 19.58 6.10
N MET A 246 7.57 19.74 6.36
CA MET A 246 6.57 20.06 5.33
C MET A 246 6.72 21.47 4.75
N ASP A 247 7.14 22.45 5.57
CA ASP A 247 7.50 23.80 5.10
C ASP A 247 8.66 23.77 4.10
N LYS A 248 9.63 22.87 4.32
CA LYS A 248 10.85 22.78 3.51
C LYS A 248 10.69 21.88 2.28
N TYR A 249 9.93 20.79 2.39
CA TYR A 249 9.84 19.74 1.38
C TYR A 249 8.41 19.58 0.89
N ALA A 250 8.09 20.22 -0.25
CA ALA A 250 6.75 20.22 -0.84
C ALA A 250 6.25 18.82 -1.25
N ASN A 251 7.15 17.84 -1.34
CA ASN A 251 6.90 16.46 -1.71
C ASN A 251 6.72 15.50 -0.50
N LEU A 252 6.76 16.03 0.72
CA LEU A 252 6.43 15.29 1.94
C LEU A 252 4.92 15.32 2.22
N TYR A 253 4.38 14.14 2.49
CA TYR A 253 3.01 13.87 2.91
C TYR A 253 3.03 12.99 4.15
N MET A 254 1.87 12.79 4.76
CA MET A 254 1.77 11.99 5.98
C MET A 254 0.50 11.15 6.05
N SER A 255 0.64 9.87 6.39
CA SER A 255 -0.49 9.05 6.82
C SER A 255 -0.60 9.08 8.35
N LEU A 256 -1.79 9.44 8.83
CA LEU A 256 -2.09 9.64 10.23
C LEU A 256 -2.61 8.35 10.87
N ARG A 257 -1.92 7.89 11.91
CA ARG A 257 -2.36 6.78 12.76
C ARG A 257 -2.97 7.35 14.03
N ILE A 258 -4.28 7.59 13.97
CA ILE A 258 -5.04 8.18 15.07
C ILE A 258 -5.21 7.16 16.21
N ASN A 259 -4.86 7.57 17.43
CA ASN A 259 -4.98 6.78 18.64
C ASN A 259 -5.26 7.70 19.85
N SER A 260 -6.22 7.33 20.68
CA SER A 260 -6.59 8.03 21.92
C SER A 260 -5.65 7.79 23.11
N GLY A 261 -4.64 6.92 22.95
CA GLY A 261 -3.49 6.87 23.84
C GLY A 261 -3.44 5.71 24.82
N THR A 262 -3.99 4.53 24.50
CA THR A 262 -3.71 3.36 25.34
C THR A 262 -2.27 2.88 25.11
N GLY A 263 -1.34 3.20 26.01
CA GLY A 263 0.03 2.64 26.02
C GLY A 263 1.16 3.68 25.96
N ARG A 264 2.27 3.35 25.29
CA ARG A 264 3.51 4.16 25.23
C ARG A 264 3.58 5.13 24.05
N ALA A 265 2.49 5.31 23.31
CA ALA A 265 2.48 6.19 22.14
C ALA A 265 2.60 7.66 22.59
N SER A 266 3.55 8.37 22.00
CA SER A 266 3.78 9.80 22.19
C SER A 266 3.31 10.59 20.96
N ASN A 267 3.30 11.93 21.07
CA ASN A 267 2.90 12.85 19.99
C ASN A 267 1.50 12.56 19.43
N LEU A 268 0.56 12.16 20.30
CA LEU A 268 -0.82 11.89 19.94
C LEU A 268 -1.50 13.14 19.37
N VAL A 269 -2.45 12.93 18.45
CA VAL A 269 -3.28 14.04 17.94
C VAL A 269 -4.23 14.62 18.99
N PHE A 270 -4.43 13.91 20.11
CA PHE A 270 -5.28 14.35 21.20
C PHE A 270 -4.45 14.74 22.42
N ASP A 271 -4.84 15.83 23.10
CA ASP A 271 -4.22 16.31 24.35
C ASP A 271 -4.97 15.85 25.62
N GLY A 272 -5.93 14.93 25.46
CA GLY A 272 -6.83 14.46 26.51
C GLY A 272 -8.11 15.30 26.68
N ARG A 273 -8.12 16.57 26.22
CA ARG A 273 -9.32 17.44 26.24
C ARG A 273 -9.97 17.55 24.86
N GLY A 274 -9.19 17.40 23.81
CA GLY A 274 -9.68 17.47 22.43
C GLY A 274 -8.54 17.24 21.44
N LEU A 275 -8.67 17.85 20.26
CA LEU A 275 -7.60 17.91 19.27
C LEU A 275 -6.49 18.83 19.81
N ASP A 276 -5.26 18.33 19.84
CA ASP A 276 -4.08 19.09 20.24
C ASP A 276 -3.90 20.34 19.34
N THR A 277 -3.49 21.46 19.94
CA THR A 277 -3.43 22.76 19.25
C THR A 277 -2.33 22.82 18.19
N ASP A 278 -1.18 22.19 18.44
CA ASP A 278 -0.07 22.17 17.49
C ASP A 278 -0.42 21.27 16.29
N TRP A 279 -1.07 20.13 16.55
CA TRP A 279 -1.66 19.30 15.50
C TRP A 279 -2.73 20.06 14.71
N SER A 280 -3.65 20.78 15.36
CA SER A 280 -4.67 21.59 14.68
C SER A 280 -4.05 22.62 13.75
N ALA A 281 -3.03 23.34 14.23
CA ALA A 281 -2.31 24.35 13.43
C ALA A 281 -1.56 23.73 12.25
N LEU A 282 -0.87 22.60 12.47
CA LEU A 282 -0.15 21.85 11.44
C LEU A 282 -1.10 21.40 10.31
N LEU A 283 -2.23 20.79 10.66
CA LEU A 283 -3.21 20.30 9.70
C LEU A 283 -3.81 21.44 8.87
N LYS A 284 -4.10 22.59 9.50
CA LYS A 284 -4.61 23.79 8.82
C LYS A 284 -3.58 24.44 7.89
N ARG A 285 -2.29 24.38 8.23
CA ARG A 285 -1.20 24.96 7.42
C ARG A 285 -0.87 24.13 6.19
N HIS A 286 -1.00 22.80 6.27
CA HIS A 286 -0.79 21.90 5.13
C HIS A 286 -2.00 20.98 4.87
N PRO A 287 -3.18 21.57 4.57
CA PRO A 287 -4.45 20.83 4.52
C PRO A 287 -4.49 19.76 3.42
N ASP A 288 -3.61 19.85 2.43
CA ASP A 288 -3.55 18.97 1.27
C ASP A 288 -2.46 17.88 1.38
N ARG A 289 -1.86 17.72 2.55
CA ARG A 289 -0.69 16.84 2.80
C ARG A 289 -0.92 15.67 3.77
N PHE A 290 -2.12 15.56 4.35
CA PHE A 290 -2.47 14.52 5.32
C PHE A 290 -3.57 13.59 4.80
N PHE A 291 -3.49 12.33 5.20
CA PHE A 291 -4.50 11.29 4.96
C PHE A 291 -4.64 10.39 6.18
N ILE A 292 -5.72 9.61 6.27
CA ILE A 292 -5.86 8.56 7.28
C ILE A 292 -5.06 7.30 6.87
N GLY A 293 -4.27 6.77 7.80
CA GLY A 293 -3.60 5.48 7.69
C GLY A 293 -3.66 4.76 9.03
N THR A 294 -4.65 3.89 9.23
CA THR A 294 -4.93 3.36 10.56
C THR A 294 -3.89 2.38 11.07
N ASP A 295 -3.10 1.78 10.19
CA ASP A 295 -2.21 0.66 10.53
C ASP A 295 -3.02 -0.52 11.12
N ALA A 296 -4.23 -0.71 10.57
CA ALA A 296 -5.08 -1.84 10.92
C ALA A 296 -4.49 -3.14 10.36
N MET A 297 -4.53 -4.19 11.19
CA MET A 297 -4.07 -5.53 10.81
C MET A 297 -5.25 -6.49 10.71
N PHE A 298 -5.47 -7.06 9.53
CA PHE A 298 -6.52 -8.04 9.28
C PHE A 298 -5.93 -9.45 9.29
N VAL A 299 -6.16 -10.16 10.39
CA VAL A 299 -5.56 -11.47 10.64
C VAL A 299 -6.51 -12.58 10.21
N ALA A 300 -6.00 -13.49 9.37
CA ALA A 300 -6.76 -14.68 8.97
C ALA A 300 -7.11 -15.54 10.22
N PRO A 301 -8.36 -16.03 10.37
CA PRO A 301 -8.77 -16.84 11.53
C PRO A 301 -7.94 -18.10 11.76
N GLN A 302 -7.29 -18.62 10.71
CA GLN A 302 -6.42 -19.79 10.76
C GLN A 302 -5.07 -19.52 11.44
N ILE A 303 -4.69 -18.25 11.65
CA ILE A 303 -3.44 -17.88 12.30
C ILE A 303 -3.64 -17.94 13.82
N PRO A 304 -2.79 -18.67 14.56
CA PRO A 304 -2.90 -18.76 16.02
C PRO A 304 -3.00 -17.37 16.66
N LYS A 305 -3.94 -17.19 17.60
CA LYS A 305 -4.23 -15.92 18.32
C LYS A 305 -3.10 -15.52 19.29
N LYS A 306 -1.91 -15.26 18.75
CA LYS A 306 -0.68 -14.94 19.48
C LYS A 306 0.20 -14.00 18.65
N GLY A 307 1.07 -13.25 19.34
CA GLY A 307 2.08 -12.41 18.71
C GLY A 307 1.59 -11.00 18.32
N PRO A 308 2.50 -10.17 17.75
CA PRO A 308 2.23 -8.75 17.51
C PRO A 308 1.02 -8.49 16.63
N ALA A 309 0.85 -9.26 15.55
CA ALA A 309 -0.22 -9.04 14.59
C ALA A 309 -1.62 -9.10 15.21
N HIS A 310 -1.86 -10.04 16.13
CA HIS A 310 -3.13 -10.12 16.86
C HIS A 310 -3.30 -8.96 17.85
N LYS A 311 -2.24 -8.59 18.58
CA LYS A 311 -2.26 -7.43 19.49
C LYS A 311 -2.55 -6.11 18.76
N PHE A 312 -2.03 -5.95 17.56
CA PHE A 312 -2.36 -4.79 16.73
C PHE A 312 -3.81 -4.86 16.24
N ALA A 313 -4.27 -6.02 15.80
CA ALA A 313 -5.63 -6.23 15.32
C ALA A 313 -6.72 -5.99 16.39
N GLU A 314 -6.42 -6.27 17.66
CA GLU A 314 -7.31 -5.97 18.81
C GLU A 314 -7.72 -4.48 18.88
N ASN A 315 -6.90 -3.59 18.33
CA ASN A 315 -7.11 -2.15 18.37
C ASN A 315 -7.71 -1.59 17.06
N ASN A 316 -8.09 -2.43 16.09
CA ASN A 316 -8.62 -1.96 14.80
C ASN A 316 -9.90 -1.13 14.99
N ASP A 317 -10.83 -1.61 15.82
CA ASP A 317 -12.12 -0.94 16.08
C ASP A 317 -11.88 0.41 16.77
N THR A 318 -11.10 0.42 17.87
CA THR A 318 -10.74 1.64 18.60
C THR A 318 -10.05 2.69 17.72
N ARG A 319 -9.10 2.27 16.86
CA ARG A 319 -8.43 3.19 15.93
C ARG A 319 -9.38 3.85 14.95
N TYR A 320 -10.39 3.13 14.50
CA TYR A 320 -11.39 3.70 13.62
C TYR A 320 -12.34 4.64 14.36
N GLU A 321 -12.78 4.28 15.56
CA GLU A 321 -13.58 5.15 16.42
C GLU A 321 -12.84 6.45 16.76
N ASP A 322 -11.54 6.34 17.06
CA ASP A 322 -10.66 7.49 17.28
C ASP A 322 -10.50 8.33 16.01
N THR A 323 -10.39 7.69 14.84
CA THR A 323 -10.38 8.39 13.55
C THR A 323 -11.68 9.15 13.32
N ALA A 324 -12.83 8.55 13.61
CA ALA A 324 -14.13 9.18 13.49
C ALA A 324 -14.27 10.39 14.43
N ARG A 325 -13.80 10.25 15.68
CA ARG A 325 -13.72 11.35 16.65
C ARG A 325 -12.77 12.45 16.17
N PHE A 326 -11.60 12.10 15.66
CA PHE A 326 -10.64 13.08 15.14
C PHE A 326 -11.25 13.90 14.00
N LEU A 327 -11.88 13.24 13.03
CA LEU A 327 -12.53 13.91 11.90
C LEU A 327 -13.70 14.80 12.33
N SER A 328 -14.45 14.44 13.39
CA SER A 328 -15.56 15.27 13.89
C SER A 328 -15.11 16.57 14.57
N LEU A 329 -13.84 16.67 14.95
CA LEU A 329 -13.25 17.86 15.59
C LEU A 329 -12.61 18.83 14.58
N LEU A 330 -12.57 18.47 13.29
CA LEU A 330 -12.01 19.30 12.24
C LEU A 330 -13.09 20.15 11.54
N PRO A 331 -12.73 21.31 10.95
CA PRO A 331 -13.58 21.97 9.96
C PRO A 331 -13.98 21.01 8.83
N ASP A 332 -15.21 21.13 8.33
CA ASP A 332 -15.81 20.20 7.38
C ASP A 332 -14.98 19.95 6.12
N ASP A 333 -14.42 21.02 5.55
CA ASP A 333 -13.59 20.97 4.35
C ASP A 333 -12.26 20.26 4.61
N LEU A 334 -11.64 20.53 5.76
CA LEU A 334 -10.41 19.88 6.20
C LEU A 334 -10.66 18.40 6.52
N ALA A 335 -11.75 18.08 7.20
CA ALA A 335 -12.17 16.71 7.49
C ALA A 335 -12.35 15.91 6.20
N LEU A 336 -13.03 16.46 5.20
CA LEU A 336 -13.23 15.80 3.90
C LEU A 336 -11.91 15.57 3.14
N LYS A 337 -11.02 16.57 3.15
CA LYS A 337 -9.68 16.46 2.54
C LYS A 337 -8.87 15.33 3.16
N ILE A 338 -8.80 15.29 4.50
CA ILE A 338 -8.00 14.29 5.23
C ILE A 338 -8.63 12.91 5.18
N ALA A 339 -9.96 12.83 5.33
CA ALA A 339 -10.69 11.56 5.30
C ALA A 339 -10.53 10.83 3.97
N SER A 340 -10.62 11.52 2.82
CA SER A 340 -10.53 10.85 1.52
C SER A 340 -9.99 11.67 0.35
N GLY A 341 -10.26 12.97 0.29
CA GLY A 341 -9.97 13.79 -0.90
C GLY A 341 -8.48 13.79 -1.28
N ASN A 342 -7.62 13.98 -0.29
CA ASN A 342 -6.18 13.97 -0.47
C ASN A 342 -5.69 12.59 -0.93
N ALA A 343 -6.17 11.50 -0.30
CA ALA A 343 -5.69 10.15 -0.59
C ALA A 343 -6.04 9.75 -2.02
N LYS A 344 -7.27 10.03 -2.45
CA LYS A 344 -7.73 9.80 -3.84
C LYS A 344 -6.85 10.50 -4.86
N ARG A 345 -6.46 11.75 -4.60
CA ARG A 345 -5.59 12.55 -5.47
C ARG A 345 -4.16 12.00 -5.51
N ILE A 346 -3.57 11.71 -4.36
CA ILE A 346 -2.14 11.37 -4.25
C ILE A 346 -1.87 9.93 -4.64
N TYR A 347 -2.71 8.99 -4.22
CA TYR A 347 -2.62 7.57 -4.56
C TYR A 347 -3.39 7.20 -5.84
N ARG A 348 -4.05 8.19 -6.48
CA ARG A 348 -4.79 8.03 -7.75
C ARG A 348 -5.86 6.93 -7.67
N LEU A 349 -6.65 6.96 -6.60
CA LEU A 349 -7.58 5.88 -6.20
C LEU A 349 -9.00 6.01 -6.73
N SER A 350 -9.35 7.11 -7.39
CA SER A 350 -10.62 7.26 -8.10
C SER A 350 -10.80 6.14 -9.14
N PRO A 351 -12.03 5.79 -9.57
CA PRO A 351 -12.24 4.83 -10.63
C PRO A 351 -11.37 5.23 -11.81
N ARG A 352 -10.32 4.47 -12.05
CA ARG A 352 -9.50 4.67 -13.23
C ARG A 352 -10.47 4.42 -14.39
N ALA A 353 -10.87 5.48 -15.11
CA ALA A 353 -10.69 5.40 -16.54
C ALA A 353 -9.23 4.95 -16.69
N PRO A 354 -8.93 3.78 -17.28
CA PRO A 354 -7.60 3.18 -17.22
C PRO A 354 -6.59 4.23 -17.61
N ALA A 355 -5.91 4.82 -16.63
CA ALA A 355 -4.86 5.81 -16.86
C ALA A 355 -3.55 5.06 -17.09
N PHE A 356 -3.66 4.06 -17.96
CA PHE A 356 -2.69 3.49 -18.89
C PHE A 356 -3.49 2.78 -20.00
N ALA A 357 -4.54 3.40 -20.50
CA ALA A 357 -4.62 3.52 -21.93
C ALA A 357 -3.38 4.33 -22.34
N VAL A 358 -2.29 3.63 -22.66
CA VAL A 358 -1.66 3.96 -23.95
C VAL A 358 -2.84 4.11 -24.88
N PRO A 359 -3.04 5.24 -25.59
CA PRO A 359 -4.18 5.43 -26.45
C PRO A 359 -4.44 4.10 -27.15
N GLY A 360 -5.54 3.45 -26.76
CA GLY A 360 -6.00 2.31 -27.52
C GLY A 360 -6.07 2.86 -28.95
N PRO A 361 -5.67 2.10 -29.97
CA PRO A 361 -6.08 2.40 -31.32
C PRO A 361 -7.55 2.81 -31.25
N GLN A 362 -7.85 4.09 -31.45
CA GLN A 362 -9.22 4.49 -31.70
C GLN A 362 -9.67 3.59 -32.84
N GLY A 363 -10.85 2.99 -32.67
CA GLY A 363 -11.46 2.09 -33.63
C GLY A 363 -11.54 2.80 -34.97
N GLY A 364 -10.52 2.57 -35.79
CA GLY A 364 -10.40 2.99 -37.15
C GLY A 364 -9.86 1.80 -37.90
N ALA A 365 -10.57 1.39 -38.93
CA ALA A 365 -10.14 0.37 -39.85
C ALA A 365 -8.71 0.69 -40.33
N GLY A 366 -7.71 -0.08 -39.88
CA GLY A 366 -6.33 0.07 -40.37
C GLY A 366 -5.17 -0.06 -39.38
N GLN A 367 -5.35 -0.16 -38.06
CA GLN A 367 -4.18 -0.25 -37.15
C GLN A 367 -3.54 -1.65 -37.09
N LYS A 368 -2.32 -1.78 -37.62
CA LYS A 368 -1.41 -2.91 -37.37
C LYS A 368 -1.17 -3.05 -35.85
N LYS A 369 -1.84 -4.01 -35.20
CA LYS A 369 -1.77 -4.25 -33.73
C LYS A 369 -0.32 -4.52 -33.27
N LYS A 370 0.21 -3.65 -32.39
CA LYS A 370 1.60 -3.65 -31.86
C LYS A 370 1.87 -4.84 -30.91
N PHE A 371 3.11 -5.31 -30.86
CA PHE A 371 3.58 -6.33 -29.90
C PHE A 371 3.72 -5.75 -28.49
N LEU A 372 3.52 -6.59 -27.47
CA LEU A 372 3.71 -6.24 -26.07
C LEU A 372 5.21 -6.05 -25.76
N ALA A 373 5.50 -5.02 -24.96
CA ALA A 373 6.79 -4.87 -24.32
C ALA A 373 6.98 -5.95 -23.24
N GLY A 374 8.23 -6.25 -22.92
CA GLY A 374 8.64 -7.29 -21.98
C GLY A 374 7.99 -7.16 -20.61
N VAL A 375 7.90 -5.94 -20.11
CA VAL A 375 7.23 -5.64 -18.82
C VAL A 375 5.72 -5.92 -18.87
N GLN A 376 5.07 -5.66 -20.00
CA GLN A 376 3.66 -5.99 -20.21
C GLN A 376 3.47 -7.50 -20.29
N ILE A 377 4.36 -8.22 -20.99
CA ILE A 377 4.37 -9.68 -21.04
C ILE A 377 4.46 -10.27 -19.64
N ILE A 378 5.40 -9.79 -18.81
CA ILE A 378 5.57 -10.26 -17.43
C ILE A 378 4.27 -10.06 -16.64
N ALA A 379 3.69 -8.86 -16.69
CA ALA A 379 2.47 -8.54 -15.96
C ALA A 379 1.27 -9.39 -16.41
N THR A 380 1.22 -9.77 -17.69
CA THR A 380 0.15 -10.61 -18.26
C THR A 380 0.30 -12.09 -17.87
N VAL A 381 1.48 -12.69 -18.06
CA VAL A 381 1.62 -14.15 -17.93
C VAL A 381 1.91 -14.60 -16.50
N THR A 382 2.60 -13.79 -15.69
CA THR A 382 3.02 -14.19 -14.33
C THR A 382 1.81 -14.45 -13.43
N GLY A 383 1.81 -15.61 -12.78
CA GLY A 383 0.72 -16.08 -11.94
C GLY A 383 -0.44 -16.73 -12.72
N ASN A 384 -0.34 -16.84 -14.05
CA ASN A 384 -1.37 -17.38 -14.93
C ASN A 384 -0.86 -18.59 -15.74
N THR A 385 -1.78 -19.36 -16.31
CA THR A 385 -1.50 -20.47 -17.22
C THR A 385 -1.83 -20.08 -18.66
N LEU A 386 -0.91 -20.32 -19.58
CA LEU A 386 -1.22 -20.28 -21.01
C LEU A 386 -1.63 -21.67 -21.50
N ARG A 387 -2.78 -21.77 -22.16
CA ARG A 387 -3.29 -22.99 -22.81
C ARG A 387 -3.25 -22.82 -24.33
N PHE A 388 -2.60 -23.73 -25.05
CA PHE A 388 -2.51 -23.71 -26.52
C PHE A 388 -2.18 -25.10 -27.08
N ASN A 389 -2.42 -25.32 -28.37
CA ASN A 389 -1.92 -26.51 -29.06
C ASN A 389 -0.53 -26.24 -29.63
N ALA A 390 0.43 -27.13 -29.39
CA ALA A 390 1.80 -27.00 -29.88
C ALA A 390 1.80 -27.00 -31.43
N PRO A 391 2.33 -25.97 -32.09
CA PRO A 391 2.19 -25.87 -33.55
C PRO A 391 2.95 -26.94 -34.33
N SER A 392 3.94 -27.58 -33.71
CA SER A 392 4.76 -28.62 -34.33
C SER A 392 4.06 -29.98 -34.42
N ASN A 393 3.10 -30.28 -33.54
CA ASN A 393 2.51 -31.62 -33.43
C ASN A 393 1.07 -31.63 -32.89
N GLY A 394 0.41 -30.48 -32.78
CA GLY A 394 -0.96 -30.34 -32.28
C GLY A 394 -1.16 -30.66 -30.80
N LYS A 395 -0.12 -31.08 -30.06
CA LYS A 395 -0.28 -31.52 -28.67
C LYS A 395 -0.74 -30.38 -27.78
N SER A 396 -1.80 -30.58 -27.00
CA SER A 396 -2.28 -29.58 -26.03
C SER A 396 -1.21 -29.28 -24.99
N MET A 397 -0.95 -27.99 -24.74
CA MET A 397 0.05 -27.47 -23.83
C MET A 397 -0.62 -26.60 -22.78
N ARG A 398 -0.24 -26.78 -21.53
CA ARG A 398 -0.51 -25.84 -20.44
C ARG A 398 0.81 -25.40 -19.83
N VAL A 399 1.05 -24.09 -19.81
CA VAL A 399 2.27 -23.50 -19.29
C VAL A 399 1.91 -22.49 -18.22
N TYR A 400 2.08 -22.87 -16.96
CA TYR A 400 1.95 -21.95 -15.84
C TYR A 400 3.23 -21.16 -15.66
N PHE A 401 3.13 -19.83 -15.57
CA PHE A 401 4.26 -18.95 -15.32
C PHE A 401 4.29 -18.59 -13.83
N GLY A 402 5.22 -19.19 -13.09
CA GLY A 402 5.43 -18.96 -11.67
C GLY A 402 6.15 -17.64 -11.38
N GLU A 403 5.96 -17.16 -10.15
CA GLU A 403 6.35 -15.83 -9.67
C GLU A 403 7.87 -15.61 -9.56
N GLY A 404 8.69 -16.66 -9.54
CA GLY A 404 10.15 -16.61 -9.45
C GLY A 404 10.88 -16.92 -10.76
N GLY A 405 10.21 -16.72 -11.92
CA GLY A 405 10.80 -17.01 -13.24
C GLY A 405 10.80 -18.49 -13.61
N GLN A 406 10.20 -19.37 -12.79
CA GLN A 406 9.92 -20.75 -13.13
C GLN A 406 8.66 -20.87 -14.00
N ILE A 407 8.63 -21.84 -14.90
CA ILE A 407 7.38 -22.31 -15.50
C ILE A 407 7.16 -23.77 -15.14
N LEU A 408 5.89 -24.14 -15.02
CA LEU A 408 5.46 -25.53 -14.98
C LEU A 408 4.76 -25.83 -16.30
N LEU A 409 5.23 -26.84 -17.01
CA LEU A 409 4.75 -27.21 -18.32
C LEU A 409 4.13 -28.60 -18.29
N LYS A 410 2.89 -28.72 -18.75
CA LYS A 410 2.20 -29.99 -18.96
C LYS A 410 1.82 -30.12 -20.44
N ALA A 411 2.19 -31.24 -21.05
CA ALA A 411 1.92 -31.53 -22.45
C ALA A 411 1.00 -32.75 -22.57
N GLY A 412 -0.16 -32.60 -23.20
CA GLY A 412 -1.19 -33.63 -23.34
C GLY A 412 -1.57 -34.23 -21.98
N ASN A 413 -1.83 -35.54 -21.96
CA ASN A 413 -2.23 -36.28 -20.76
C ASN A 413 -1.07 -36.69 -19.85
N ASN A 414 0.13 -36.13 -20.04
CA ASN A 414 1.29 -36.48 -19.23
C ASN A 414 1.00 -36.27 -17.74
N LYS A 415 1.13 -37.31 -16.91
CA LYS A 415 0.80 -37.26 -15.47
C LYS A 415 1.66 -36.26 -14.68
N ARG A 416 2.86 -35.91 -15.15
CA ARG A 416 3.80 -35.01 -14.45
C ARG A 416 4.05 -33.74 -15.25
N ALA A 417 4.01 -32.60 -14.57
CA ALA A 417 4.44 -31.31 -15.11
C ALA A 417 5.97 -31.19 -15.00
N VAL A 418 6.60 -30.64 -16.04
CA VAL A 418 8.04 -30.38 -16.07
C VAL A 418 8.30 -28.94 -15.66
N GLN A 419 9.17 -28.73 -14.68
CA GLN A 419 9.62 -27.40 -14.29
C GLN A 419 10.74 -26.91 -15.21
N LYS A 420 10.62 -25.67 -15.68
CA LYS A 420 11.63 -24.95 -16.49
C LYS A 420 11.75 -23.51 -16.02
N ARG A 421 12.54 -22.69 -16.72
CA ARG A 421 12.62 -21.24 -16.51
C ARG A 421 12.13 -20.47 -17.74
N TRP A 422 11.73 -19.23 -17.51
CA TRP A 422 11.45 -18.26 -18.55
C TRP A 422 12.11 -16.93 -18.21
N PHE A 423 12.27 -16.09 -19.23
CA PHE A 423 12.82 -14.75 -19.08
C PHE A 423 12.37 -13.87 -20.25
N ILE A 424 12.55 -12.56 -20.09
CA ILE A 424 12.37 -11.60 -21.17
C ILE A 424 13.73 -11.30 -21.79
N LYS A 425 13.85 -11.44 -23.11
CA LYS A 425 15.04 -11.05 -23.86
C LYS A 425 14.79 -9.73 -24.62
N ASP A 426 15.79 -8.85 -24.63
CA ASP A 426 15.79 -7.56 -25.34
C ASP A 426 14.55 -6.70 -25.05
N GLY A 427 14.02 -6.82 -23.83
CA GLY A 427 12.83 -6.09 -23.39
C GLY A 427 11.54 -6.39 -24.18
N LYS A 428 11.47 -7.44 -25.00
CA LYS A 428 10.29 -7.70 -25.87
C LYS A 428 9.99 -9.17 -26.17
N PHE A 429 10.95 -10.08 -26.00
CA PHE A 429 10.76 -11.48 -26.32
C PHE A 429 10.49 -12.32 -25.07
N LEU A 430 9.39 -13.06 -25.06
CA LEU A 430 9.12 -14.09 -24.07
C LEU A 430 9.92 -15.36 -24.41
N CYS A 431 10.96 -15.65 -23.64
CA CYS A 431 11.85 -16.79 -23.88
C CYS A 431 11.65 -17.89 -22.84
N ARG A 432 11.69 -19.15 -23.28
CA ARG A 432 11.58 -20.36 -22.43
C ARG A 432 12.81 -21.23 -22.58
N THR A 433 13.34 -21.79 -21.50
CA THR A 433 14.52 -22.69 -21.56
C THR A 433 14.10 -24.15 -21.75
N PHE A 434 14.15 -24.65 -22.98
CA PHE A 434 13.97 -26.08 -23.28
C PHE A 434 15.32 -26.80 -23.39
N GLY A 435 15.85 -27.31 -22.26
CA GLY A 435 17.08 -28.12 -22.26
C GLY A 435 18.38 -27.35 -22.57
N ARG A 436 19.53 -27.99 -22.32
CA ARG A 436 20.87 -27.36 -22.22
C ARG A 436 21.40 -26.64 -23.48
N LYS A 437 20.68 -26.57 -24.60
CA LYS A 437 21.15 -25.91 -25.84
C LYS A 437 20.14 -25.04 -26.60
N ASN A 438 18.90 -24.86 -26.12
CA ASN A 438 17.85 -24.30 -26.97
C ASN A 438 17.62 -22.79 -26.79
N LYS A 439 18.51 -21.98 -27.39
CA LYS A 439 18.42 -20.50 -27.46
C LYS A 439 17.31 -19.96 -28.38
N ASN A 440 16.47 -20.84 -28.96
CA ASN A 440 15.56 -20.52 -30.08
C ASN A 440 14.05 -20.50 -29.73
N HIS A 441 13.67 -20.53 -28.44
CA HIS A 441 12.25 -20.52 -28.01
C HIS A 441 11.82 -19.16 -27.45
N CYS A 442 12.11 -18.11 -28.20
CA CYS A 442 11.70 -16.75 -27.91
C CYS A 442 10.53 -16.35 -28.80
N THR A 443 9.48 -15.77 -28.21
CA THR A 443 8.30 -15.34 -28.92
C THR A 443 7.98 -13.89 -28.64
N LEU A 444 7.60 -13.14 -29.67
CA LEU A 444 6.85 -11.91 -29.47
C LEU A 444 5.43 -12.27 -29.05
N VAL A 445 4.81 -11.39 -28.28
CA VAL A 445 3.46 -11.58 -27.74
C VAL A 445 2.61 -10.40 -28.20
N ARG A 446 1.39 -10.68 -28.65
CA ARG A 446 0.40 -9.67 -29.02
C ARG A 446 -0.95 -10.03 -28.42
N PRO A 447 -1.72 -9.08 -27.88
CA PRO A 447 -3.07 -9.37 -27.41
C PRO A 447 -4.00 -9.70 -28.59
N ALA A 448 -4.90 -10.65 -28.37
CA ALA A 448 -6.02 -10.94 -29.25
C ALA A 448 -7.32 -10.27 -28.71
N PRO A 449 -8.31 -9.97 -29.57
CA PRO A 449 -9.56 -9.32 -29.16
C PRO A 449 -10.36 -10.08 -28.10
N ASP A 450 -10.25 -11.41 -28.11
CA ASP A 450 -10.94 -12.34 -27.21
C ASP A 450 -10.21 -12.52 -25.85
N GLY A 451 -9.18 -11.73 -25.58
CA GLY A 451 -8.36 -11.83 -24.37
C GLY A 451 -7.28 -12.92 -24.42
N ALA A 452 -7.15 -13.65 -25.54
CA ALA A 452 -6.04 -14.56 -25.76
C ALA A 452 -4.74 -13.81 -26.12
N LEU A 453 -3.65 -14.55 -26.21
CA LEU A 453 -2.33 -14.06 -26.63
C LEU A 453 -1.91 -14.72 -27.93
N LEU A 454 -1.53 -13.92 -28.92
CA LEU A 454 -0.89 -14.38 -30.14
C LEU A 454 0.63 -14.38 -29.94
N LEU A 455 1.23 -15.54 -30.15
CA LEU A 455 2.64 -15.82 -29.93
C LEU A 455 3.34 -16.03 -31.28
N PHE A 456 4.36 -15.21 -31.55
CA PHE A 456 5.14 -15.21 -32.78
C PHE A 456 6.61 -15.55 -32.53
N ASN A 457 7.06 -16.71 -33.02
CA ASN A 457 8.48 -17.05 -33.18
C ASN A 457 8.84 -17.05 -34.68
N LYS A 458 10.13 -17.03 -35.03
CA LYS A 458 10.67 -17.11 -36.41
C LYS A 458 10.00 -18.18 -37.29
N LYS A 459 9.58 -19.30 -36.71
CA LYS A 459 9.01 -20.44 -37.45
C LYS A 459 7.51 -20.61 -37.29
N LEU A 460 6.90 -20.06 -36.24
CA LEU A 460 5.57 -20.47 -35.78
C LEU A 460 4.78 -19.28 -35.27
N ARG A 461 3.48 -19.28 -35.56
CA ARG A 461 2.49 -18.34 -35.03
C ARG A 461 1.36 -19.14 -34.42
N TYR A 462 0.99 -18.84 -33.19
CA TYR A 462 -0.07 -19.59 -32.50
C TYR A 462 -0.76 -18.75 -31.45
N GLN A 463 -2.02 -19.08 -31.19
CA GLN A 463 -2.83 -18.44 -30.17
C GLN A 463 -2.78 -19.25 -28.88
N ALA A 464 -2.67 -18.55 -27.76
CA ALA A 464 -2.71 -19.12 -26.43
C ALA A 464 -3.76 -18.42 -25.59
N GLU A 465 -4.68 -19.20 -25.07
CA GLU A 465 -5.66 -18.73 -24.11
C GLU A 465 -4.98 -18.45 -22.78
N LEU A 466 -5.34 -17.33 -22.16
CA LEU A 466 -4.85 -16.93 -20.85
C LEU A 466 -5.82 -17.40 -19.77
N LEU A 467 -5.48 -18.51 -19.12
CA LEU A 467 -6.21 -19.03 -17.98
C LEU A 467 -5.71 -18.38 -16.69
N LYS A 468 -6.62 -17.81 -15.90
CA LYS A 468 -6.27 -17.16 -14.63
C LYS A 468 -5.79 -18.18 -13.59
N GLY A 469 -4.69 -17.87 -12.91
CA GLY A 469 -4.14 -18.68 -11.83
C GLY A 469 -3.36 -19.93 -12.30
N ARG A 470 -2.97 -20.77 -11.33
CA ARG A 470 -2.25 -22.02 -11.58
C ARG A 470 -3.20 -23.15 -11.99
N GLN A 471 -3.34 -23.35 -13.29
CA GLN A 471 -4.22 -24.37 -13.90
C GLN A 471 -3.39 -25.51 -14.52
N LEU A 472 -2.97 -26.51 -13.74
CA LEU A 472 -2.19 -27.66 -14.26
C LEU A 472 -2.64 -29.03 -13.71
N GLY A 473 -3.94 -29.32 -13.86
CA GLY A 473 -4.46 -30.69 -14.00
C GLY A 473 -4.63 -31.06 -15.49
N ASN A 474 -5.21 -32.23 -15.80
CA ASN A 474 -5.98 -32.36 -17.05
C ASN A 474 -7.29 -31.61 -16.87
#